data_AF-A0A1Q3CTM3-F1
#
_entry.id   AF-A0A1Q3CTM3-F1
#
_cell.length_a   1.000
_cell.length_b   1.000
_cell.length_c   1.000
_cell.angle_alpha   90.00
_cell.angle_beta   90.00
_cell.angle_gamma   90.00
#
_symmetry.space_group_name_H-M   'P 1'
#
loop_
_entity.id
_entity.type
_entity.pdbx_description
1 polymer ?
#
loop_
_entity_poly.entity_id
_entity_poly.type
_entity_poly.pdbx_seq_one_letter_code
_entity_poly.pdbx_strand_id
1 'polypeptide(L)'
;MIVLSWNCRGLGNPRVVRALSDLTRKEVPNCVFLVETCLMTQEMEQIRKRLHFKNCLTVNPEGRKGGLAMLWDENLIARVVSFSNSHIDMIFGDNNSSDSWLLIGIYGQPCNTPRPQGGYVALLSIQYTKQWPGLAI
;
A
#
# COMPACT_ATOMS: atom_id res chain seq x y z
N MET A 1 -14.16 5.06 -6.61
CA MET A 1 -12.88 5.09 -5.89
C MET A 1 -11.94 4.09 -6.55
N ILE A 2 -10.70 4.49 -6.84
CA ILE A 2 -9.69 3.65 -7.49
C ILE A 2 -8.56 3.39 -6.51
N VAL A 3 -8.19 2.12 -6.34
CA VAL A 3 -7.01 1.71 -5.58
C VAL A 3 -6.01 1.10 -6.53
N LEU A 4 -4.80 1.65 -6.56
CA LEU A 4 -3.68 1.12 -7.33
C LEU A 4 -2.80 0.28 -6.43
N SER A 5 -2.42 -0.93 -6.84
CA SER A 5 -1.33 -1.67 -6.20
C SER A 5 -0.17 -1.90 -7.15
N TRP A 6 1.05 -1.74 -6.64
CA TRP A 6 2.25 -1.95 -7.44
C TRP A 6 3.43 -2.49 -6.61
N ASN A 7 3.98 -3.62 -7.05
CA ASN A 7 5.34 -4.02 -6.70
C ASN A 7 6.40 -3.17 -7.40
N CYS A 8 7.04 -2.27 -6.64
CA CYS A 8 8.01 -1.31 -7.13
C CYS A 8 9.38 -1.92 -7.47
N ARG A 9 9.74 -3.04 -6.82
CA ARG A 9 11.10 -3.63 -6.87
C ARG A 9 12.21 -2.61 -6.60
N GLY A 10 11.96 -1.66 -5.69
CA GLY A 10 12.87 -0.60 -5.29
C GLY A 10 12.52 0.77 -5.89
N LEU A 11 12.15 1.72 -5.03
CA LEU A 11 11.84 3.10 -5.40
C LEU A 11 13.05 4.05 -5.39
N GLY A 12 14.25 3.55 -5.08
CA GLY A 12 15.49 4.33 -5.15
C GLY A 12 15.90 4.74 -6.57
N ASN A 13 15.32 4.13 -7.61
CA ASN A 13 15.61 4.46 -9.00
C ASN A 13 14.66 5.56 -9.53
N PRO A 14 15.18 6.72 -9.97
CA PRO A 14 14.36 7.81 -10.51
C PRO A 14 13.44 7.40 -11.67
N ARG A 15 13.82 6.38 -12.46
CA ARG A 15 12.97 5.86 -13.55
C ARG A 15 11.69 5.20 -13.02
N VAL A 16 11.79 4.45 -11.93
CA VAL A 16 10.64 3.81 -11.29
C VAL A 16 9.73 4.87 -10.67
N VAL A 17 10.30 5.89 -10.04
CA VAL A 17 9.54 7.02 -9.51
C VAL A 17 8.79 7.78 -10.61
N ARG A 18 9.42 8.00 -11.78
CA ARG A 18 8.75 8.61 -12.94
C ARG A 18 7.61 7.75 -13.45
N ALA A 19 7.84 6.44 -13.63
CA ALA A 19 6.79 5.53 -14.08
C ALA A 19 5.61 5.47 -13.10
N LEU A 20 5.88 5.52 -11.79
CA LEU A 20 4.86 5.64 -10.74
C LEU A 20 4.11 6.98 -10.82
N SER A 21 4.81 8.08 -11.04
CA SER A 21 4.20 9.39 -11.24
C SER A 21 3.32 9.44 -12.49
N ASP A 22 3.77 8.85 -13.60
CA ASP A 22 2.99 8.78 -14.83
C ASP A 22 1.73 7.93 -14.66
N LEU A 23 1.84 6.80 -13.95
CA LEU A 23 0.71 5.91 -13.68
C LEU A 23 -0.31 6.57 -12.74
N THR A 24 0.16 7.21 -11.66
CA THR A 24 -0.72 7.95 -10.73
C THR A 24 -1.41 9.13 -11.42
N ARG A 25 -0.73 9.82 -12.33
CA ARG A 25 -1.34 10.89 -13.14
C ARG A 25 -2.38 10.36 -14.14
N LYS A 26 -2.13 9.19 -14.73
CA LYS A 26 -3.02 8.60 -15.74
C LYS A 26 -4.29 8.01 -15.13
N GLU A 27 -4.15 7.26 -14.05
CA GLU A 27 -5.26 6.53 -13.42
C GLU A 27 -5.95 7.33 -12.31
N VAL A 28 -5.29 8.39 -11.80
CA VAL A 28 -5.77 9.26 -10.71
C VAL A 28 -6.32 8.46 -9.51
N PRO A 29 -5.51 7.55 -8.91
CA PRO A 29 -5.98 6.69 -7.84
C PRO A 29 -6.21 7.50 -6.55
N ASN A 30 -7.23 7.12 -5.78
CA ASN A 30 -7.49 7.73 -4.47
C ASN A 30 -6.54 7.16 -3.39
N CYS A 31 -6.13 5.91 -3.57
CA CYS A 31 -5.21 5.20 -2.68
C CYS A 31 -4.22 4.37 -3.51
N VAL A 32 -2.97 4.30 -3.05
CA VAL A 32 -1.89 3.54 -3.69
C VAL A 32 -1.22 2.65 -2.66
N PHE A 33 -1.19 1.35 -2.92
CA PHE A 33 -0.45 0.36 -2.14
C PHE A 33 0.82 -0.05 -2.88
N LEU A 34 1.97 0.18 -2.26
CA LEU A 34 3.29 -0.10 -2.83
C LEU A 34 3.97 -1.20 -2.01
N VAL A 35 4.56 -2.16 -2.72
CA VAL A 35 5.34 -3.24 -2.11
C VAL A 35 6.74 -3.27 -2.70
N GLU A 36 7.68 -3.81 -1.92
CA GLU A 36 9.13 -3.76 -2.23
C GLU A 36 9.60 -2.33 -2.51
N THR A 37 9.24 -1.39 -1.63
CA THR A 37 9.68 0.00 -1.76
C THR A 37 11.20 0.11 -1.59
N CYS A 38 11.79 -0.72 -0.73
CA CYS A 38 13.20 -0.67 -0.32
C CYS A 38 13.67 0.71 0.14
N LEU A 39 12.74 1.52 0.67
CA LEU A 39 12.98 2.88 1.15
C LEU A 39 12.54 3.01 2.62
N MET A 40 13.30 3.77 3.39
CA MET A 40 12.92 4.12 4.76
C MET A 40 11.81 5.17 4.76
N THR A 41 11.09 5.30 5.89
CA THR A 41 9.99 6.26 6.06
C THR A 41 10.35 7.69 5.62
N GLN A 42 11.57 8.15 5.92
CA GLN A 42 12.03 9.49 5.52
C GLN A 42 12.15 9.68 4.00
N GLU A 43 12.58 8.64 3.29
CA GLU A 43 12.71 8.64 1.83
C GLU A 43 11.33 8.50 1.17
N MET A 44 10.47 7.66 1.75
CA MET A 44 9.07 7.51 1.32
C MET A 44 8.29 8.80 1.45
N GLU A 45 8.58 9.63 2.45
CA GLU A 45 7.97 10.96 2.60
C GLU A 45 8.29 11.89 1.41
N GLN A 46 9.47 11.76 0.81
CA GLN A 46 9.82 12.50 -0.41
C GLN A 46 9.05 11.96 -1.62
N ILE A 47 8.88 10.65 -1.70
CA ILE A 47 8.06 10.01 -2.75
C ILE A 47 6.60 10.45 -2.61
N ARG A 48 6.04 10.44 -1.40
CA ARG A 48 4.68 10.92 -1.11
C ARG A 48 4.46 12.33 -1.65
N LYS A 49 5.37 13.27 -1.32
CA LYS A 49 5.30 14.66 -1.79
C LYS A 49 5.35 14.76 -3.32
N ARG A 50 6.21 13.97 -3.98
CA ARG A 50 6.32 13.93 -5.45
C ARG A 50 5.07 13.38 -6.13
N LEU A 51 4.38 12.45 -5.49
CA LEU A 51 3.13 11.86 -5.99
C LEU A 51 1.89 12.67 -5.57
N HIS A 52 2.06 13.77 -4.85
CA HIS A 52 1.00 14.67 -4.39
C HIS A 52 -0.05 14.05 -3.43
N PHE A 53 0.24 12.88 -2.83
CA PHE A 53 -0.61 12.33 -1.77
C PHE A 53 -0.41 13.09 -0.46
N LYS A 54 -1.48 13.26 0.32
CA LYS A 54 -1.41 13.97 1.60
C LYS A 54 -0.99 13.09 2.76
N ASN A 55 -1.36 11.81 2.71
CA ASN A 55 -1.09 10.87 3.77
C ASN A 55 -0.25 9.69 3.28
N CYS A 56 0.58 9.13 4.17
CA CYS A 56 1.36 7.93 3.90
C CYS A 56 1.58 7.14 5.19
N LEU A 57 1.35 5.83 5.11
CA LEU A 57 1.81 4.86 6.09
C LEU A 57 2.95 4.06 5.45
N THR A 58 4.10 4.01 6.11
CA THR A 58 5.26 3.25 5.64
C THR A 58 5.62 2.16 6.65
N VAL A 59 5.82 0.95 6.16
CA VAL A 59 6.48 -0.13 6.91
C VAL A 59 7.90 -0.22 6.37
N ASN A 60 8.88 0.04 7.23
CA ASN A 60 10.29 0.07 6.83
C ASN A 60 10.76 -1.31 6.31
N PRO A 61 11.68 -1.35 5.33
CA PRO A 61 12.31 -2.59 4.90
C PRO A 61 13.23 -3.18 5.98
N GLU A 62 13.40 -4.50 5.95
CA GLU A 62 14.45 -5.19 6.71
C GLU A 62 15.71 -5.31 5.83
N GLY A 63 16.70 -4.47 6.12
CA GLY A 63 17.93 -4.41 5.34
C GLY A 63 17.71 -3.85 3.93
N ARG A 64 17.97 -4.66 2.89
CA ARG A 64 17.90 -4.23 1.47
C ARG A 64 16.65 -4.74 0.73
N LYS A 65 15.71 -5.38 1.42
CA LYS A 65 14.53 -6.01 0.82
C LYS A 65 13.26 -5.66 1.58
N GLY A 66 12.13 -5.73 0.87
CA GLY A 66 10.82 -5.47 1.42
C GLY A 66 10.49 -3.99 1.51
N GLY A 67 9.78 -3.63 2.56
CA GLY A 67 9.18 -2.31 2.70
C GLY A 67 7.82 -2.25 2.00
N LEU A 68 6.84 -1.74 2.74
CA LEU A 68 5.48 -1.52 2.25
C LEU A 68 5.15 -0.05 2.44
N ALA A 69 4.31 0.50 1.57
CA ALA A 69 3.74 1.81 1.79
C ALA A 69 2.31 1.86 1.31
N MET A 70 1.47 2.57 2.04
CA MET A 70 0.14 2.94 1.57
C MET A 70 0.03 4.45 1.57
N LEU A 71 -0.38 5.02 0.43
CA LEU A 71 -0.54 6.46 0.22
C LEU A 71 -1.99 6.74 -0.10
N TRP A 72 -2.54 7.81 0.45
CA TRP A 72 -3.92 8.20 0.19
C TRP A 72 -4.10 9.71 0.26
N ASP A 73 -5.16 10.18 -0.40
CA ASP A 73 -5.53 11.58 -0.43
C ASP A 73 -6.20 12.03 0.90
N GLU A 74 -6.19 13.32 1.20
CA GLU A 74 -6.86 13.90 2.38
C GLU A 74 -8.39 13.75 2.33
N ASN A 75 -8.93 13.62 1.12
CA ASN A 75 -10.36 13.37 0.88
C ASN A 75 -10.81 11.98 1.39
N LEU A 76 -9.86 11.08 1.66
CA LEU A 76 -10.14 9.78 2.25
C LEU A 76 -9.83 9.79 3.76
N ILE A 77 -10.89 9.80 4.57
CA ILE A 77 -10.78 9.55 6.01
C ILE A 77 -10.32 8.10 6.19
N ALA A 78 -9.12 7.91 6.74
CA ALA A 78 -8.51 6.59 6.90
C ALA A 78 -8.06 6.36 8.34
N ARG A 79 -8.22 5.14 8.81
CA ARG A 79 -7.76 4.66 10.10
C ARG A 79 -6.97 3.37 9.92
N VAL A 80 -5.76 3.35 10.45
CA VAL A 80 -4.92 2.16 10.48
C VAL A 80 -5.50 1.15 11.48
N VAL A 81 -5.67 -0.11 11.06
CA VAL A 81 -6.13 -1.20 11.92
C VAL A 81 -4.93 -2.00 12.42
N SER A 82 -4.11 -2.47 11.49
CA SER A 82 -2.92 -3.29 11.74
C SER A 82 -1.95 -3.15 10.59
N PHE A 83 -0.66 -3.37 10.86
CA PHE A 83 0.35 -3.50 9.82
C PHE A 83 1.49 -4.40 10.30
N SER A 84 2.16 -5.03 9.35
CA SER A 84 3.42 -5.74 9.55
C SER A 84 4.25 -5.68 8.27
N ASN A 85 5.40 -6.35 8.26
CA ASN A 85 6.24 -6.46 7.06
C ASN A 85 5.59 -7.20 5.89
N SER A 86 4.44 -7.85 6.12
CA SER A 86 3.68 -8.61 5.11
C SER A 86 2.29 -8.07 4.83
N HIS A 87 1.78 -7.10 5.60
CA HIS A 87 0.46 -6.53 5.32
C HIS A 87 0.28 -5.11 5.86
N ILE A 88 -0.68 -4.40 5.29
CA ILE A 88 -1.23 -3.16 5.83
C ILE A 88 -2.75 -3.22 5.74
N ASP A 89 -3.41 -3.02 6.88
CA ASP A 89 -4.86 -3.04 7.01
C ASP A 89 -5.36 -1.65 7.40
N MET A 90 -6.27 -1.09 6.61
CA MET A 90 -6.84 0.24 6.85
C MET A 90 -8.33 0.26 6.62
N ILE A 91 -9.06 0.90 7.51
CA ILE A 91 -10.47 1.23 7.33
C ILE A 91 -10.56 2.65 6.78
N PHE A 92 -11.37 2.81 5.75
CA PHE A 92 -11.68 4.10 5.14
C PHE A 92 -13.16 4.42 5.32
N GLY A 93 -13.48 5.69 5.56
CA GLY A 93 -14.83 6.17 5.83
C GLY A 93 -14.96 6.75 7.24
N ASP A 94 -16.05 7.48 7.47
CA ASP A 94 -16.39 8.02 8.78
C ASP A 94 -17.05 6.92 9.63
N ASN A 95 -16.75 6.88 10.92
CA ASN A 95 -17.30 5.91 11.87
C ASN A 95 -18.84 5.94 11.93
N ASN A 96 -19.45 7.07 11.57
CA ASN A 96 -20.90 7.25 11.54
C ASN A 96 -21.54 6.97 10.18
N SER A 97 -20.76 6.60 9.16
CA SER A 97 -21.26 6.35 7.81
C SER A 97 -21.34 4.85 7.53
N SER A 98 -22.48 4.42 6.97
CA SER A 98 -22.69 3.05 6.44
C SER A 98 -21.80 2.71 5.23
N ASP A 99 -20.92 3.62 4.84
CA ASP A 99 -20.03 3.52 3.69
C ASP A 99 -18.58 3.29 4.09
N SER A 100 -18.31 2.93 5.35
CA SER A 100 -16.97 2.47 5.74
C SER A 100 -16.61 1.14 5.08
N TRP A 101 -15.34 1.01 4.71
CA TRP A 101 -14.81 -0.19 4.05
C TRP A 101 -13.36 -0.45 4.47
N LEU A 102 -12.97 -1.71 4.43
CA LEU A 102 -11.64 -2.18 4.79
C LEU A 102 -10.80 -2.44 3.52
N LEU A 103 -9.59 -1.88 3.52
CA LEU A 103 -8.52 -2.16 2.56
C LEU A 103 -7.46 -3.01 3.24
N ILE A 104 -7.19 -4.18 2.67
CA ILE A 104 -6.09 -5.04 3.12
C ILE A 104 -5.10 -5.15 1.96
N GLY A 105 -3.91 -4.58 2.14
CA GLY A 105 -2.78 -4.74 1.22
C GLY A 105 -1.87 -5.84 1.74
N ILE A 106 -1.84 -6.99 1.07
CA ILE A 106 -1.01 -8.14 1.48
C ILE A 106 0.19 -8.28 0.54
N TYR A 107 1.35 -8.52 1.15
CA TYR A 107 2.58 -8.91 0.48
C TYR A 107 3.12 -10.22 1.08
N GLY A 108 3.02 -11.31 0.31
CA GLY A 108 3.59 -12.59 0.71
C GLY A 108 5.13 -12.55 0.67
N GLN A 109 5.77 -12.53 1.84
CA GLN A 109 7.22 -12.68 1.95
C GLN A 109 7.60 -14.10 1.48
N PRO A 110 8.62 -14.28 0.62
CA PRO A 110 8.99 -15.61 0.14
C PRO A 110 9.43 -16.47 1.33
N CYS A 111 8.79 -17.63 1.51
CA CYS A 111 9.27 -18.62 2.46
C CYS A 111 10.73 -18.96 2.12
N ASN A 112 11.62 -18.85 3.11
CA ASN A 112 13.02 -19.30 3.02
C ASN A 112 13.16 -20.84 2.90
N THR A 113 12.10 -21.56 2.51
CA THR A 113 12.18 -22.99 2.29
C THR A 113 12.81 -23.24 0.91
N PRO A 114 13.90 -24.02 0.82
CA PRO A 114 14.48 -24.37 -0.47
C PRO A 114 13.49 -25.27 -1.21
N ARG A 115 12.72 -24.70 -2.15
CA ARG A 115 11.94 -25.47 -3.11
C ARG A 115 12.72 -25.61 -4.42
N PRO A 116 12.67 -26.78 -5.06
CA PRO A 116 13.30 -26.99 -6.36
C PRO A 116 12.54 -26.20 -7.41
N GLN A 117 13.26 -25.31 -8.10
CA GLN A 117 12.98 -24.79 -9.44
C GLN A 117 11.53 -24.36 -9.73
N GLY A 118 11.20 -23.09 -9.48
CA GLY A 118 9.95 -22.49 -9.97
C GLY A 118 9.70 -21.11 -9.39
N GLY A 119 9.50 -20.11 -10.25
CA GLY A 119 9.59 -18.68 -9.96
C GLY A 119 8.79 -18.16 -8.76
N TYR A 120 9.39 -17.17 -8.09
CA TYR A 120 8.81 -16.42 -6.99
C TYR A 120 7.52 -15.69 -7.43
N VAL A 121 6.36 -16.16 -7.00
CA VAL A 121 5.11 -15.39 -7.11
C VAL A 121 4.86 -14.72 -5.76
N ALA A 122 5.37 -13.50 -5.60
CA ALA A 122 4.89 -12.65 -4.53
C ALA A 122 3.42 -12.30 -4.85
N LEU A 123 2.49 -12.83 -4.06
CA LEU A 123 1.07 -12.50 -4.20
C LEU A 123 0.86 -11.08 -3.68
N LEU A 124 0.51 -10.18 -4.60
CA LEU A 124 -0.02 -8.86 -4.31
C LEU A 124 -1.54 -8.97 -4.39
N SER A 125 -2.20 -9.09 -3.24
CA SER A 125 -3.66 -9.08 -3.18
C SER A 125 -4.12 -7.83 -2.46
N ILE A 126 -5.04 -7.11 -3.10
CA ILE A 126 -5.89 -6.15 -2.41
C ILE A 126 -7.20 -6.85 -2.13
N GLN A 127 -7.64 -6.87 -0.87
CA GLN A 127 -9.01 -7.21 -0.53
C GLN A 127 -9.78 -5.94 -0.17
N TYR A 128 -11.00 -5.84 -0.72
CA TYR A 128 -11.97 -4.80 -0.41
C TYR A 128 -13.17 -5.46 0.26
N THR A 129 -13.48 -5.03 1.47
CA THR A 129 -14.69 -5.49 2.18
C THR A 129 -15.48 -4.27 2.64
N LYS A 130 -16.72 -4.12 2.19
CA LYS A 130 -17.64 -3.11 2.72
C LYS A 130 -18.11 -3.56 4.11
N GLN A 131 -18.00 -2.70 5.11
CA GLN A 131 -18.52 -2.99 6.44
C GLN A 131 -20.05 -2.91 6.36
N TRP A 132 -20.76 -3.93 6.87
CA TRP A 132 -22.22 -3.94 6.83
C TRP A 132 -22.76 -2.90 7.84
N PRO A 133 -23.80 -2.11 7.49
CA PRO A 133 -24.50 -1.29 8.47
C PRO A 133 -25.34 -2.21 9.35
N GLY A 134 -24.74 -2.69 10.43
CA GLY A 134 -25.41 -3.64 11.31
C GLY A 134 -24.50 -4.14 12.41
N LEU A 135 -24.18 -3.26 13.36
CA LEU A 135 -24.10 -3.50 14.80
C LEU A 135 -23.62 -2.19 15.46
N ALA A 136 -24.57 -1.25 15.57
CA ALA A 136 -24.53 -0.36 16.72
C ALA A 136 -24.94 -1.24 17.92
N ILE A 137 -23.95 -1.51 18.78
CA ILE A 137 -24.03 -1.91 20.20
C ILE A 137 -25.01 -3.05 20.54
#